data_AF-A0A4C1ZMV9-F1
#
_entry.id   AF-A0A4C1ZMV9-F1
#
_cell.length_a   1.000
_cell.length_b   1.000
_cell.length_c   1.000
_cell.angle_alpha   90.00
_cell.angle_beta   90.00
_cell.angle_gamma   90.00
#
_symmetry.space_group_name_H-M   'P 1'
#
loop_
_entity.id
_entity.type
_entity.pdbx_description
1 polymer ?
#
loop_
_entity_poly.entity_id
_entity_poly.type
_entity_poly.pdbx_seq_one_letter_code
_entity_poly.pdbx_strand_id
1 'polypeptide(L)'
;MLYVSSSSVSTNLSMLSPELPSPSKSTIQNSENSMEERVARMTAKDGLPLSVFVTSEDLRELFKAKSFLLPRSSTTIQMMVMNYGMTLRMKVVNELSQLKETGHRFSLTFDEWTSSSNRRYLNINAHTYANDRALFWNLGLTRIFGSMPATVCVETLRKKLKKFEIDLDEDIVAITTDGASVMVKTGSLVPAFQQLCYAHGLQLGILDVLYKKISLFDKNKLMMIYLTILRLNQMTTTAGQI
;
A
#
# COMPACT_ATOMS: atom_id res chain seq x y z
N MET A 1 8.36 53.05 -44.47
CA MET A 1 8.73 52.43 -43.19
C MET A 1 7.60 52.75 -42.22
N LEU A 2 6.59 51.87 -42.14
CA LEU A 2 5.35 52.11 -41.40
C LEU A 2 5.34 51.23 -40.14
N TYR A 3 5.08 51.88 -39.01
CA TYR A 3 4.81 51.30 -37.70
C TYR A 3 3.48 50.54 -37.71
N VAL A 4 3.44 49.33 -37.16
CA VAL A 4 2.22 48.74 -36.59
C VAL A 4 2.61 48.05 -35.27
N SER A 5 1.96 48.50 -34.21
CA SER A 5 2.07 48.06 -32.82
C SER A 5 1.60 46.61 -32.62
N SER A 6 2.41 45.79 -31.96
CA SER A 6 1.99 44.49 -31.44
C SER A 6 1.24 44.69 -30.12
N SER A 7 -0.04 44.35 -30.13
CA SER A 7 -0.89 44.27 -28.95
C SER A 7 -0.48 43.10 -28.06
N SER A 8 -0.28 43.39 -26.78
CA SER A 8 -0.08 42.43 -25.69
C SER A 8 -1.38 41.65 -25.44
N VAL A 9 -1.40 40.37 -25.79
CA VAL A 9 -2.44 39.45 -25.32
C VAL A 9 -1.92 38.84 -24.01
N SER A 10 -2.39 39.38 -22.89
CA SER A 10 -2.26 38.75 -21.58
C SER A 10 -3.17 37.52 -21.53
N THR A 11 -2.63 36.33 -21.76
CA THR A 11 -3.33 35.10 -21.41
C THR A 11 -3.24 34.93 -19.90
N ASN A 12 -4.37 35.16 -19.23
CA ASN A 12 -4.59 34.79 -17.83
C ASN A 12 -4.37 33.28 -17.67
N LEU A 13 -3.15 32.90 -17.28
CA LEU A 13 -2.78 31.54 -16.90
C LEU A 13 -3.16 31.30 -15.44
N SER A 14 -4.43 31.52 -15.12
CA SER A 14 -4.97 31.23 -13.80
C SER A 14 -6.44 30.92 -13.95
N MET A 15 -6.77 29.70 -14.38
CA MET A 15 -8.04 28.99 -14.13
C MET A 15 -7.99 27.65 -14.88
N LEU A 16 -7.55 26.61 -14.17
CA LEU A 16 -7.99 25.20 -14.24
C LEU A 16 -6.83 24.32 -13.76
N SER A 17 -6.73 24.16 -12.45
CA SER A 17 -6.20 22.92 -11.88
C SER A 17 -7.25 22.47 -10.88
N PRO A 18 -8.01 21.40 -11.15
CA PRO A 18 -8.79 20.78 -10.09
C PRO A 18 -7.78 20.32 -9.03
N GLU A 19 -7.96 20.73 -7.78
CA GLU A 19 -7.18 20.19 -6.66
C GLU A 19 -7.36 18.66 -6.65
N LEU A 20 -6.32 17.92 -7.03
CA LEU A 20 -6.30 16.47 -6.95
C LEU A 20 -6.33 16.04 -5.47
N PRO A 21 -7.14 15.04 -5.11
CA PRO A 21 -7.34 14.65 -3.73
C PRO A 21 -6.04 14.17 -3.09
N SER A 22 -5.84 14.56 -1.83
CA SER A 22 -4.67 14.20 -1.04
C SER A 22 -4.82 12.82 -0.37
N PRO A 23 -3.99 11.80 -0.64
CA PRO A 23 -4.04 10.52 0.06
C PRO A 23 -3.16 10.46 1.33
N SER A 24 -3.82 10.44 2.50
CA SER A 24 -3.35 9.91 3.80
C SER A 24 -2.30 10.67 4.65
N LYS A 25 -2.74 11.77 5.27
CA LYS A 25 -3.13 11.65 6.69
C LYS A 25 -4.65 11.57 6.66
N SER A 26 -5.26 10.79 7.54
CA SER A 26 -6.72 10.59 7.59
C SER A 26 -7.46 11.92 7.75
N THR A 27 -7.70 12.66 6.68
CA THR A 27 -8.63 13.78 6.66
C THR A 27 -10.00 13.17 6.41
N ILE A 28 -10.51 12.50 7.45
CA ILE A 28 -11.94 12.35 7.64
C ILE A 28 -12.43 13.77 7.88
N GLN A 29 -12.77 14.48 6.81
CA GLN A 29 -13.53 15.71 6.97
C GLN A 29 -14.84 15.33 7.65
N ASN A 30 -15.16 16.06 8.73
CA ASN A 30 -16.27 15.82 9.65
C ASN A 30 -17.64 15.93 8.97
N SER A 31 -18.02 14.95 8.14
CA SER A 31 -19.42 14.57 8.02
C SER A 31 -19.77 13.66 9.20
N GLU A 32 -21.02 13.66 9.64
CA GLU A 32 -21.46 12.74 10.69
C GLU A 32 -21.13 11.30 10.28
N ASN A 33 -20.09 10.71 10.91
CA ASN A 33 -19.64 9.35 10.59
C ASN A 33 -20.82 8.39 10.68
N SER A 34 -21.16 7.76 9.54
CA SER A 34 -22.30 6.85 9.44
C SER A 34 -22.15 5.64 10.38
N MET A 35 -23.25 4.96 10.68
CA MET A 35 -23.21 3.75 11.51
C MET A 35 -22.27 2.70 10.90
N GLU A 36 -22.35 2.50 9.59
CA GLU A 36 -21.56 1.55 8.82
C GLU A 36 -20.07 1.86 8.91
N GLU A 37 -19.71 3.13 8.80
CA GLU A 37 -18.33 3.58 8.97
C GLU A 37 -17.79 3.27 10.37
N ARG A 38 -18.58 3.56 11.41
CA ARG A 38 -18.17 3.31 12.80
C ARG A 38 -17.96 1.81 13.04
N VAL A 39 -18.93 0.99 12.64
CA VAL A 39 -18.86 -0.47 12.78
C VAL A 39 -17.67 -1.04 11.99
N ALA A 40 -17.45 -0.58 10.76
CA ALA A 40 -16.33 -1.00 9.93
C ALA A 40 -14.98 -0.61 10.54
N ARG A 41 -14.82 0.63 11.04
CA ARG A 41 -13.59 1.07 11.70
C ARG A 41 -13.32 0.30 12.99
N MET A 42 -14.33 0.13 13.84
CA MET A 42 -14.17 -0.66 15.09
C MET A 42 -13.78 -2.10 14.79
N THR A 43 -14.32 -2.70 13.74
CA THR A 43 -13.95 -4.05 13.31
C THR A 43 -12.53 -4.10 12.75
N ALA A 44 -12.20 -3.22 11.79
CA ALA A 44 -10.97 -3.33 11.01
C ALA A 44 -9.75 -2.70 11.69
N LYS A 45 -9.94 -1.60 12.43
CA LYS A 45 -8.87 -0.84 13.10
C LYS A 45 -8.68 -1.30 14.53
N ASP A 46 -9.78 -1.45 15.27
CA ASP A 46 -9.74 -1.76 16.70
C ASP A 46 -9.82 -3.28 16.97
N GLY A 47 -10.08 -4.07 15.93
CA GLY A 47 -10.10 -5.53 16.01
C GLY A 47 -11.32 -6.11 16.73
N LEU A 48 -12.41 -5.36 16.84
CA LEU A 48 -13.62 -5.86 17.50
C LEU A 48 -14.25 -7.01 16.70
N PRO A 49 -14.50 -8.17 17.33
CA PRO A 49 -15.24 -9.26 16.68
C PRO A 49 -16.67 -8.83 16.32
N LEU A 50 -17.15 -9.29 15.17
CA LEU A 50 -18.51 -8.98 14.68
C LEU A 50 -19.61 -9.39 15.67
N SER A 51 -19.38 -10.43 16.46
CA SER A 51 -20.30 -10.92 17.49
C SER A 51 -20.51 -9.91 18.62
N VAL A 52 -19.55 -9.02 18.90
CA VAL A 52 -19.66 -8.03 19.97
C VAL A 52 -20.80 -7.04 19.68
N PHE A 53 -21.01 -6.66 18.42
CA PHE A 53 -22.12 -5.77 18.01
C PHE A 53 -23.51 -6.39 18.21
N VAL A 54 -23.57 -7.71 18.36
CA VAL A 54 -24.82 -8.45 18.62
C VAL A 54 -25.01 -8.72 20.11
N THR A 55 -23.93 -9.04 20.83
CA THR A 55 -23.99 -9.58 22.20
C THR A 55 -23.77 -8.54 23.30
N SER A 56 -23.06 -7.45 23.03
CA SER A 56 -22.80 -6.40 24.03
C SER A 56 -23.96 -5.41 24.07
N GLU A 57 -24.77 -5.44 25.13
CA GLU A 57 -25.86 -4.48 25.28
C GLU A 57 -25.35 -3.06 25.52
N ASP A 58 -24.30 -2.87 26.32
CA ASP A 58 -23.68 -1.56 26.53
C ASP A 58 -23.27 -0.91 25.19
N LEU A 59 -22.63 -1.67 24.29
CA LEU A 59 -22.27 -1.17 22.98
C LEU A 59 -23.51 -0.77 22.18
N ARG A 60 -24.58 -1.57 22.25
CA ARG A 60 -25.83 -1.27 21.54
C ARG A 60 -26.55 -0.06 22.12
N GLU A 61 -26.50 0.16 23.43
CA GLU A 61 -27.00 1.36 24.08
C GLU A 61 -26.23 2.61 23.64
N LEU A 62 -24.89 2.52 23.53
CA LEU A 62 -24.06 3.61 23.03
C LEU A 62 -24.38 3.98 21.57
N PHE A 63 -24.62 2.99 20.70
CA PHE A 63 -25.08 3.25 19.33
C PHE A 63 -26.49 3.85 19.31
N LYS A 64 -27.41 3.34 20.15
CA LYS A 64 -28.77 3.87 20.28
C LYS A 64 -28.80 5.31 20.78
N ALA A 65 -27.88 5.69 21.68
CA ALA A 65 -27.70 7.06 22.15
C ALA A 65 -27.29 8.04 21.03
N LYS A 66 -26.77 7.51 19.91
CA LYS A 66 -26.51 8.24 18.66
C LYS A 66 -27.58 8.02 17.59
N SER A 67 -28.76 7.53 17.98
CA SER A 67 -29.88 7.21 17.10
C SER A 67 -29.58 6.12 16.07
N PHE A 68 -28.56 5.29 16.31
CA PHE A 68 -28.21 4.16 15.46
C PHE A 68 -28.78 2.86 16.01
N LEU A 69 -29.43 2.09 15.14
CA LEU A 69 -29.98 0.77 15.48
C LEU A 69 -29.11 -0.32 14.88
N LEU A 70 -28.26 -0.93 15.71
CA LEU A 70 -27.42 -2.04 15.28
C LEU A 70 -28.27 -3.29 14.96
N PRO A 71 -28.04 -3.94 13.80
CA PRO A 71 -28.60 -5.24 13.49
C PRO A 71 -28.34 -6.29 14.57
N ARG A 72 -29.28 -7.22 14.76
CA ARG A 72 -29.14 -8.37 15.69
C ARG A 72 -28.56 -9.62 15.05
N SER A 73 -28.13 -9.55 13.80
CA SER A 73 -27.54 -10.66 13.06
C SER A 73 -26.08 -10.36 12.75
N SER A 74 -25.18 -11.26 13.15
CA SER A 74 -23.75 -11.16 12.83
C SER A 74 -23.50 -11.13 11.33
N THR A 75 -24.31 -11.84 10.54
CA THR A 75 -24.24 -11.84 9.08
C THR A 75 -24.59 -10.46 8.51
N THR A 76 -25.61 -9.79 9.05
CA THR A 76 -25.97 -8.44 8.61
C THR A 76 -24.89 -7.44 8.98
N ILE A 77 -24.28 -7.54 10.17
CA ILE A 77 -23.13 -6.73 10.57
C ILE A 77 -21.94 -6.99 9.63
N GLN A 78 -21.67 -8.26 9.27
CA GLN A 78 -20.62 -8.60 8.32
C GLN A 78 -20.87 -7.94 6.95
N MET A 79 -22.07 -8.06 6.41
CA MET A 79 -22.46 -7.43 5.14
C MET A 79 -22.29 -5.92 5.20
N MET A 80 -22.68 -5.29 6.30
CA MET A 80 -22.50 -3.85 6.53
C MET A 80 -21.03 -3.44 6.42
N VAL A 81 -20.13 -4.14 7.12
CA VAL A 81 -18.69 -3.88 7.05
C VAL A 81 -18.14 -4.10 5.64
N MET A 82 -18.53 -5.18 4.99
CA MET A 82 -18.05 -5.51 3.64
C MET A 82 -18.54 -4.51 2.59
N ASN A 83 -19.80 -4.07 2.67
CA ASN A 83 -20.38 -3.06 1.78
C ASN A 83 -19.68 -1.71 1.95
N TYR A 84 -19.44 -1.28 3.19
CA TYR A 84 -18.66 -0.07 3.45
C TYR A 84 -17.24 -0.17 2.86
N GLY A 85 -16.60 -1.34 3.01
CA GLY A 85 -15.31 -1.63 2.38
C GLY A 85 -15.35 -1.57 0.84
N MET A 86 -16.47 -1.96 0.20
CA MET A 86 -16.68 -1.79 -1.24
C MET A 86 -16.76 -0.31 -1.63
N THR A 87 -17.49 0.51 -0.85
CA THR A 87 -17.55 1.96 -1.08
C THR A 87 -16.17 2.61 -0.99
N LEU A 88 -15.36 2.23 0.01
CA LEU A 88 -13.98 2.71 0.11
C LEU A 88 -13.12 2.27 -1.07
N ARG A 89 -13.30 1.02 -1.56
CA ARG A 89 -12.59 0.56 -2.75
C ARG A 89 -12.93 1.41 -3.97
N MET A 90 -14.20 1.77 -4.17
CA MET A 90 -14.60 2.64 -5.28
C MET A 90 -13.95 4.02 -5.19
N LYS A 91 -13.79 4.58 -3.99
CA LYS A 91 -13.04 5.83 -3.80
C LYS A 91 -11.58 5.69 -4.24
N VAL A 92 -10.93 4.59 -3.83
CA VAL A 92 -9.55 4.30 -4.23
C VAL A 92 -9.42 4.10 -5.74
N VAL A 93 -10.36 3.40 -6.38
CA VAL A 93 -10.39 3.25 -7.85
C VAL A 93 -10.44 4.64 -8.50
N ASN A 94 -11.38 5.50 -8.08
CA ASN A 94 -11.52 6.83 -8.64
C ASN A 94 -10.24 7.69 -8.45
N GLU A 95 -9.62 7.63 -7.27
CA GLU A 95 -8.35 8.34 -7.00
C GLU A 95 -7.22 7.87 -7.93
N LEU A 96 -7.08 6.55 -8.12
CA LEU A 96 -6.06 5.97 -8.99
C LEU A 96 -6.33 6.31 -10.47
N SER A 97 -7.58 6.28 -10.92
CA SER A 97 -7.96 6.64 -12.28
C SER A 97 -7.68 8.11 -12.59
N GLN A 98 -7.94 9.03 -11.66
CA GLN A 98 -7.58 10.46 -11.82
C GLN A 98 -6.06 10.67 -11.94
N LEU A 99 -5.27 9.94 -11.16
CA LEU A 99 -3.81 10.00 -11.25
C LEU A 99 -3.32 9.46 -12.60
N LYS A 100 -3.92 8.38 -13.09
CA LYS A 100 -3.63 7.81 -14.41
C LYS A 100 -3.97 8.78 -15.54
N GLU A 101 -5.14 9.41 -15.50
CA GLU A 101 -5.58 10.41 -16.49
C GLU A 101 -4.65 11.63 -16.54
N THR A 102 -4.01 11.96 -15.42
CA THR A 102 -3.02 13.04 -15.33
C THR A 102 -1.59 12.58 -15.68
N GLY A 103 -1.44 11.37 -16.20
CA GLY A 103 -0.17 10.82 -16.69
C GLY A 103 0.74 10.22 -15.63
N HIS A 104 0.27 10.08 -14.39
CA HIS A 104 1.04 9.41 -13.35
C HIS A 104 1.10 7.90 -13.60
N ARG A 105 2.27 7.34 -13.35
CA ARG A 105 2.50 5.89 -13.32
C ARG A 105 2.76 5.43 -11.89
N PHE A 106 2.67 4.14 -11.66
CA PHE A 106 2.74 3.54 -10.33
C PHE A 106 3.93 2.61 -10.19
N SER A 107 4.39 2.44 -8.96
CA SER A 107 5.24 1.34 -8.57
C SER A 107 4.51 0.45 -7.58
N LEU A 108 4.88 -0.83 -7.55
CA LEU A 108 4.24 -1.81 -6.67
C LEU A 108 5.22 -2.31 -5.62
N THR A 109 4.74 -2.53 -4.41
CA THR A 109 5.41 -3.42 -3.46
C THR A 109 4.47 -4.58 -3.21
N PHE A 110 4.96 -5.80 -3.25
CA PHE A 110 4.17 -6.95 -2.82
C PHE A 110 5.01 -7.96 -2.06
N ASP A 111 4.36 -8.58 -1.09
CA ASP A 111 4.99 -9.51 -0.17
C ASP A 111 4.11 -10.75 0.00
N GLU A 112 4.75 -11.90 -0.04
CA GLU A 112 4.09 -13.18 0.17
C GLU A 112 4.35 -13.66 1.60
N TRP A 113 3.27 -13.95 2.32
CA TRP A 113 3.36 -14.45 3.67
C TRP A 113 2.57 -15.73 3.86
N THR A 114 3.13 -16.67 4.61
CA THR A 114 2.46 -17.90 5.05
C THR A 114 2.09 -17.80 6.52
N SER A 115 0.81 -17.99 6.83
CA SER A 115 0.30 -17.99 8.19
C SER A 115 0.70 -19.22 8.99
N SER A 116 0.59 -19.11 10.32
CA SER A 116 0.70 -20.25 11.25
C SER A 116 -0.32 -21.35 10.98
N SER A 117 -1.46 -21.01 10.37
CA SER A 117 -2.49 -21.95 9.90
C SER A 117 -2.23 -22.47 8.48
N ASN A 118 -1.00 -22.34 7.98
CA ASN A 118 -0.57 -22.76 6.65
C ASN A 118 -1.40 -22.13 5.51
N ARG A 119 -1.78 -20.86 5.67
CA ARG A 119 -2.49 -20.08 4.66
C ARG A 119 -1.57 -19.01 4.09
N ARG A 120 -1.33 -19.08 2.78
CA ARG A 120 -0.53 -18.13 2.00
C ARG A 120 -1.34 -16.92 1.52
N TYR A 121 -0.77 -15.74 1.63
CA TYR A 121 -1.37 -14.49 1.21
C TYR A 121 -0.36 -13.64 0.45
N LEU A 122 -0.82 -12.90 -0.55
CA LEU A 122 -0.07 -11.87 -1.25
C LEU A 122 -0.66 -10.51 -0.89
N ASN A 123 0.11 -9.66 -0.22
CA ASN A 123 -0.26 -8.27 0.00
C ASN A 123 0.29 -7.42 -1.14
N ILE A 124 -0.50 -6.47 -1.64
CA ILE A 124 -0.11 -5.60 -2.76
C ILE A 124 -0.36 -4.16 -2.36
N ASN A 125 0.65 -3.31 -2.48
CA ASN A 125 0.52 -1.86 -2.37
C ASN A 125 0.96 -1.20 -3.67
N ALA A 126 0.22 -0.16 -4.07
CA ALA A 126 0.60 0.73 -5.15
C ALA A 126 1.16 2.02 -4.57
N HIS A 127 2.17 2.58 -5.23
CA HIS A 127 2.86 3.80 -4.83
C HIS A 127 2.99 4.72 -6.04
N THR A 128 2.89 6.03 -5.80
CA THR A 128 3.26 7.04 -6.79
C THR A 128 3.82 8.27 -6.08
N TYR A 129 4.36 9.21 -6.85
CA TYR A 129 4.76 10.51 -6.35
C TYR A 129 3.95 11.58 -7.08
N ALA A 130 3.13 12.32 -6.34
CA ALA A 130 2.31 13.39 -6.89
C ALA A 130 2.13 14.48 -5.82
N ASN A 131 1.94 15.73 -6.24
CA ASN A 131 1.76 16.87 -5.33
C ASN A 131 2.89 17.00 -4.29
N ASP A 132 4.14 16.82 -4.73
CA ASP A 132 5.35 16.91 -3.89
C ASP A 132 5.39 15.95 -2.70
N ARG A 133 4.77 14.77 -2.83
CA ARG A 133 4.74 13.74 -1.78
C ARG A 133 4.64 12.33 -2.34
N ALA A 134 5.20 11.39 -1.59
CA ALA A 134 4.99 9.97 -1.81
C ALA A 134 3.58 9.57 -1.34
N LEU A 135 2.86 8.89 -2.22
CA LEU A 135 1.50 8.40 -2.01
C LEU A 135 1.52 6.89 -2.11
N PHE A 136 0.73 6.22 -1.26
CA PHE A 136 0.56 4.78 -1.35
C PHE A 136 -0.86 4.35 -1.00
N TRP A 137 -1.28 3.24 -1.60
CA TRP A 137 -2.55 2.57 -1.33
C TRP A 137 -2.30 1.09 -1.11
N ASN A 138 -2.81 0.56 0.00
CA ASN A 138 -2.91 -0.88 0.18
C ASN A 138 -4.09 -1.40 -0.66
N LEU A 139 -3.78 -2.13 -1.73
CA LEU A 139 -4.81 -2.70 -2.62
C LEU A 139 -5.47 -3.94 -1.98
N GLY A 140 -4.92 -4.43 -0.87
CA GLY A 140 -5.47 -5.50 -0.06
C GLY A 140 -4.82 -6.85 -0.30
N LEU A 141 -5.16 -7.78 0.57
CA LEU A 141 -4.65 -9.15 0.54
C LEU A 141 -5.33 -10.01 -0.53
N THR A 142 -4.58 -10.93 -1.10
CA THR A 142 -5.07 -11.97 -2.00
C THR A 142 -4.69 -13.33 -1.44
N ARG A 143 -5.67 -14.21 -1.20
CA ARG A 143 -5.43 -15.57 -0.73
C ARG A 143 -4.89 -16.42 -1.88
N ILE A 144 -3.78 -17.12 -1.63
CA ILE A 144 -3.15 -18.03 -2.60
C ILE A 144 -3.55 -19.48 -2.29
N PHE A 145 -4.16 -20.17 -3.24
CA PHE A 145 -4.46 -21.60 -3.07
C PHE A 145 -3.37 -22.44 -3.75
N GLY A 146 -2.80 -23.40 -3.01
CA GLY A 146 -1.74 -24.27 -3.52
C GLY A 146 -0.38 -23.57 -3.67
N SER A 147 0.37 -23.98 -4.68
CA SER A 147 1.69 -23.40 -5.03
C SER A 147 1.53 -22.06 -5.77
N MET A 148 2.44 -21.12 -5.53
CA MET A 148 2.55 -19.89 -6.30
C MET A 148 3.87 -19.87 -7.10
N PRO A 149 3.94 -20.52 -8.27
CA PRO A 149 5.04 -20.28 -9.20
C PRO A 149 4.96 -18.84 -9.74
N ALA A 150 6.05 -18.37 -10.35
CA ALA A 150 6.17 -16.99 -10.84
C ALA A 150 5.05 -16.59 -11.81
N THR A 151 4.63 -17.48 -12.72
CA THR A 151 3.52 -17.23 -13.66
C THR A 151 2.20 -16.98 -12.94
N VAL A 152 1.87 -17.81 -11.95
CA VAL A 152 0.67 -17.64 -11.12
C VAL A 152 0.74 -16.37 -10.28
N CYS A 153 1.94 -15.98 -9.83
CA CYS A 153 2.14 -14.70 -9.14
C CYS A 153 1.79 -13.52 -10.06
N VAL A 154 2.28 -13.51 -11.30
CA VAL A 154 1.96 -12.47 -12.29
C VAL A 154 0.47 -12.44 -12.61
N GLU A 155 -0.16 -13.59 -12.83
CA GLU A 155 -1.61 -13.66 -13.07
C GLU A 155 -2.43 -13.14 -11.88
N THR A 156 -2.02 -13.49 -10.66
CA THR A 156 -2.63 -13.02 -9.41
C THR A 156 -2.51 -11.50 -9.30
N LEU A 157 -1.34 -10.95 -9.64
CA LEU A 157 -1.09 -9.51 -9.66
C LEU A 157 -2.00 -8.81 -10.68
N ARG A 158 -2.03 -9.27 -11.94
CA ARG A 158 -2.92 -8.73 -12.99
C ARG A 158 -4.38 -8.76 -12.57
N LYS A 159 -4.86 -9.90 -12.04
CA LYS A 159 -6.24 -10.06 -11.58
C LYS A 159 -6.57 -9.11 -10.43
N LYS A 160 -5.62 -8.83 -9.55
CA LYS A 160 -5.80 -7.88 -8.44
C LYS A 160 -5.82 -6.44 -8.95
N LEU A 161 -4.85 -6.04 -9.77
CA LEU A 161 -4.72 -4.69 -10.32
C LEU A 161 -5.92 -4.32 -11.20
N LYS A 162 -6.45 -5.28 -11.98
CA LYS A 162 -7.67 -5.09 -12.78
C LYS A 162 -8.89 -4.64 -11.97
N LYS A 163 -8.97 -4.99 -10.68
CA LYS A 163 -10.05 -4.51 -9.78
C LYS A 163 -9.93 -3.03 -9.42
N PHE A 164 -8.78 -2.44 -9.71
CA PHE A 164 -8.44 -1.04 -9.51
C PHE A 164 -8.20 -0.31 -10.83
N GLU A 165 -8.56 -0.93 -11.95
CA GLU A 165 -8.39 -0.35 -13.31
C GLU A 165 -6.93 -0.01 -13.66
N ILE A 166 -5.99 -0.70 -13.01
CA ILE A 166 -4.55 -0.60 -13.27
C ILE A 166 -4.13 -1.78 -14.15
N ASP A 167 -3.43 -1.47 -15.24
CA ASP A 167 -2.76 -2.41 -16.10
C ASP A 167 -1.31 -2.64 -15.67
N LEU A 168 -0.88 -3.90 -15.60
CA LEU A 168 0.44 -4.26 -15.11
C LEU A 168 1.56 -3.83 -16.07
N ASP A 169 1.30 -3.78 -17.37
CA ASP A 169 2.30 -3.53 -18.40
C ASP A 169 2.38 -2.03 -18.74
N GLU A 170 1.25 -1.35 -18.74
CA GLU A 170 1.16 0.05 -19.13
C GLU A 170 1.32 1.00 -17.94
N ASP A 171 0.71 0.72 -16.79
CA ASP A 171 0.62 1.67 -15.69
C ASP A 171 1.76 1.51 -14.66
N ILE A 172 2.47 0.38 -14.67
CA ILE A 172 3.50 0.06 -13.67
C ILE A 172 4.90 0.29 -14.23
N VAL A 173 5.72 1.08 -13.52
CA VAL A 173 7.12 1.36 -13.89
C VAL A 173 8.13 0.52 -13.10
N ALA A 174 7.79 0.16 -11.87
CA ALA A 174 8.67 -0.57 -10.99
C ALA A 174 7.91 -1.48 -10.03
N ILE A 175 8.55 -2.56 -9.63
CA ILE A 175 8.07 -3.48 -8.59
C ILE A 175 9.15 -3.67 -7.53
N THR A 176 8.75 -3.85 -6.29
CA THR A 176 9.63 -4.21 -5.18
C THR A 176 9.15 -5.50 -4.55
N THR A 177 10.04 -6.49 -4.48
CA THR A 177 9.74 -7.85 -4.01
C THR A 177 10.83 -8.34 -3.06
N ASP A 178 10.59 -9.44 -2.34
CA ASP A 178 11.69 -10.17 -1.69
C ASP A 178 12.68 -10.77 -2.72
N GLY A 179 13.77 -11.33 -2.21
CA GLY A 179 14.82 -11.99 -2.99
C GLY A 179 14.63 -13.50 -3.17
N ALA A 180 13.45 -14.06 -2.87
CA ALA A 180 13.18 -15.48 -3.11
C ALA A 180 13.25 -15.78 -4.62
N SER A 181 13.69 -16.98 -4.98
CA SER A 181 13.89 -17.37 -6.39
C SER A 181 12.62 -17.19 -7.24
N VAL A 182 11.45 -17.47 -6.65
CA VAL A 182 10.15 -17.25 -7.28
C VAL A 182 9.92 -15.76 -7.57
N MET A 183 10.24 -14.86 -6.64
CA MET A 183 10.02 -13.42 -6.81
C MET A 183 11.01 -12.79 -7.79
N VAL A 184 12.27 -13.25 -7.77
CA VAL A 184 13.24 -12.90 -8.81
C VAL A 184 12.74 -13.34 -10.19
N LYS A 185 12.19 -14.56 -10.30
CA LYS A 185 11.59 -15.02 -11.55
C LYS A 185 10.33 -14.21 -11.91
N THR A 186 9.47 -13.87 -10.95
CA THR A 186 8.30 -13.01 -11.16
C THR A 186 8.72 -11.68 -11.78
N GLY A 187 9.74 -11.01 -11.23
CA GLY A 187 10.20 -9.74 -11.78
C GLY A 187 10.79 -9.85 -13.17
N SER A 188 11.40 -10.98 -13.54
CA SER A 188 11.81 -11.23 -14.94
C SER A 188 10.64 -11.38 -15.91
N LEU A 189 9.41 -11.62 -15.42
CA LEU A 189 8.20 -11.81 -16.23
C LEU A 189 7.32 -10.56 -16.28
N VAL A 190 7.59 -9.55 -15.46
CA VAL A 190 6.85 -8.28 -15.44
C VAL A 190 7.66 -7.25 -16.23
N PRO A 191 7.07 -6.50 -17.16
CA PRO A 191 7.78 -5.47 -17.93
C PRO A 191 7.98 -4.18 -17.12
N ALA A 192 8.46 -4.31 -15.88
CA ALA A 192 8.74 -3.21 -14.97
C ALA A 192 10.11 -3.41 -14.31
N PHE A 193 10.73 -2.33 -13.86
CA PHE A 193 12.00 -2.42 -13.14
C PHE A 193 11.80 -3.15 -11.81
N GLN A 194 12.56 -4.22 -11.54
CA GLN A 194 12.52 -4.91 -10.26
C GLN A 194 13.59 -4.37 -9.31
N GLN A 195 13.15 -3.92 -8.15
CA GLN A 195 13.98 -3.65 -6.97
C GLN A 195 13.81 -4.79 -5.95
N LEU A 196 14.90 -5.31 -5.41
CA LEU A 196 14.82 -6.26 -4.30
C LEU A 196 14.66 -5.52 -2.97
N CYS A 197 13.86 -6.10 -2.07
CA CYS A 197 13.55 -5.52 -0.78
C CYS A 197 14.80 -5.44 0.10
N TYR A 198 15.26 -4.21 0.36
CA TYR A 198 16.43 -3.99 1.20
C TYR A 198 16.22 -4.43 2.65
N ALA A 199 15.00 -4.28 3.20
CA ALA A 199 14.71 -4.74 4.56
C ALA A 199 14.90 -6.25 4.69
N HIS A 200 14.40 -7.01 3.71
CA HIS A 200 14.59 -8.45 3.67
C HIS A 200 16.07 -8.82 3.46
N GLY A 201 16.76 -8.15 2.54
CA GLY A 201 18.20 -8.37 2.30
C GLY A 201 19.06 -8.09 3.53
N LEU A 202 18.77 -7.00 4.26
CA LEU A 202 19.45 -6.66 5.50
C LEU A 202 19.19 -7.70 6.58
N GLN A 203 17.94 -8.13 6.75
CA GLN A 203 17.59 -9.20 7.69
C GLN A 203 18.35 -10.49 7.37
N LEU A 204 18.37 -10.93 6.12
CA LEU A 204 19.11 -12.13 5.72
C LEU A 204 20.62 -11.98 5.97
N GLY A 205 21.20 -10.82 5.67
CA GLY A 205 22.61 -10.53 5.96
C GLY A 205 22.93 -10.60 7.45
N ILE A 206 22.06 -10.05 8.30
CA ILE A 206 22.21 -10.13 9.76
C ILE A 206 22.11 -11.58 10.24
N LEU A 207 21.13 -12.35 9.74
CA LEU A 207 20.95 -13.76 10.09
C LEU A 207 22.15 -14.61 9.66
N ASP A 208 22.67 -14.37 8.44
CA ASP A 208 23.81 -15.10 7.90
C ASP A 208 25.11 -14.84 8.68
N VAL A 209 25.28 -13.65 9.24
CA VAL A 209 26.48 -13.30 10.00
C VAL A 209 26.34 -13.68 11.46
N LEU A 210 25.26 -13.26 12.12
CA LEU A 210 25.14 -13.33 13.58
C LEU A 210 24.58 -14.67 14.07
N TYR A 211 23.75 -15.34 13.26
CA TYR A 211 22.95 -16.47 13.72
C TYR A 211 23.23 -17.78 12.98
N LYS A 212 23.91 -17.74 11.83
CA LYS A 212 24.32 -18.97 11.14
C LYS A 212 25.37 -19.68 11.99
N LYS A 213 25.04 -20.90 12.44
CA LYS A 213 25.87 -21.72 13.33
C LYS A 213 27.32 -21.68 12.88
N ILE A 214 28.12 -20.98 13.67
CA ILE A 214 29.55 -20.87 13.50
C ILE A 214 30.16 -22.24 13.82
N SER A 215 30.69 -22.93 12.82
CA SER A 215 31.65 -23.99 13.08
C SER A 215 33.06 -23.46 13.36
N LEU A 216 33.37 -22.17 13.14
CA LEU A 216 34.56 -21.44 13.62
C LEU A 216 34.42 -19.92 13.35
N PHE A 217 34.47 -19.07 14.37
CA PHE A 217 34.23 -17.61 14.25
C PHE A 217 35.53 -16.96 13.76
N ASP A 218 35.56 -16.49 12.52
CA ASP A 218 36.66 -15.66 12.02
C ASP A 218 36.38 -14.19 12.39
N LYS A 219 37.17 -13.64 13.32
CA LYS A 219 37.05 -12.28 13.88
C LYS A 219 37.03 -11.19 12.81
N ASN A 220 37.55 -11.47 11.61
CA ASN A 220 37.60 -10.53 10.49
C ASN A 220 36.22 -10.16 9.91
N LYS A 221 35.23 -11.09 9.94
CA LYS A 221 33.88 -10.80 9.42
C LYS A 221 33.09 -9.83 10.31
N LEU A 222 33.23 -9.94 11.63
CA LEU A 222 32.60 -9.01 12.57
C LEU A 222 33.16 -7.59 12.41
N MET A 223 34.47 -7.46 12.19
CA MET A 223 35.10 -6.15 11.98
C MET A 223 34.62 -5.48 10.69
N MET A 224 34.49 -6.24 9.59
CA MET A 224 33.97 -5.70 8.33
C MET A 224 32.53 -5.19 8.44
N ILE A 225 31.71 -5.81 9.28
CA ILE A 225 30.32 -5.39 9.51
C ILE A 225 30.27 -4.17 10.41
N TYR A 226 31.07 -4.13 11.47
CA TYR A 226 31.23 -2.93 12.29
C TYR A 226 31.66 -1.72 11.44
N LEU A 227 32.64 -1.91 10.55
CA LEU A 227 33.08 -0.86 9.62
C LEU A 227 31.99 -0.47 8.61
N THR A 228 31.17 -1.42 8.15
CA THR A 228 30.06 -1.13 7.21
C THR A 228 28.93 -0.37 7.89
N ILE A 229 28.56 -0.74 9.12
CA ILE A 229 27.57 -0.03 9.94
C ILE A 229 28.05 1.39 10.26
N LEU A 230 29.33 1.55 10.64
CA LEU A 230 29.92 2.87 10.86
C LEU A 230 29.89 3.74 9.60
N ARG A 231 30.15 3.15 8.43
CA ARG A 231 30.13 3.86 7.15
C ARG A 231 28.72 4.29 6.73
N LEU A 232 27.72 3.44 6.97
CA LEU A 232 26.30 3.78 6.75
C LEU A 232 25.85 4.92 7.68
N ASN A 233 26.25 4.89 8.96
CA ASN A 233 25.96 5.97 9.89
C ASN A 233 26.62 7.30 9.48
N GLN A 234 27.87 7.26 8.99
CA GLN A 234 28.55 8.45 8.49
C GLN A 234 27.87 9.07 7.26
N MET A 235 27.36 8.24 6.34
CA MET A 235 26.61 8.71 5.16
C MET A 235 25.29 9.40 5.55
N THR A 236 24.61 8.92 6.59
CA THR A 236 23.37 9.57 7.09
C THR A 236 23.63 10.93 7.77
N THR A 237 24.79 11.13 8.39
CA THR A 237 25.15 12.43 9.00
C THR A 237 25.56 13.49 7.98
N THR A 238 26.17 13.11 6.85
CA THR A 238 26.55 14.06 5.79
C THR A 238 25.39 14.48 4.88
N ALA A 239 24.32 13.69 4.79
CA ALA A 239 23.13 14.03 4.01
C ALA A 239 22.19 15.02 4.72
N GLY A 240 22.42 15.31 6.00
CA GLY A 240 21.62 16.26 6.81
C GLY A 240 22.22 17.67 6.92
N GLN A 241 23.24 18.01 6.11
CA GLN A 241 23.91 19.32 6.14
C GLN A 241 23.99 20.01 4.75
N ILE A 242 23.03 19.74 3.86
CA ILE A 242 22.85 20.52 2.62
C ILE A 242 21.44 21.08 2.60
#